data_AF-A0AAN9F3K8-F1
#
_entry.id   AF-A0AAN9F3K8-F1
#
_cell.length_a   1.000
_cell.length_b   1.000
_cell.length_c   1.000
_cell.angle_alpha   90.00
_cell.angle_beta   90.00
_cell.angle_gamma   90.00
#
_symmetry.space_group_name_H-M   'P 1'
#
loop_
_entity.id
_entity.type
_entity.pdbx_description
1 polymer ?
#
loop_
_entity_poly.entity_id
_entity_poly.type
_entity_poly.pdbx_seq_one_letter_code
_entity_poly.pdbx_strand_id
1 'polypeptide(L)'
;MPTSWTKFGVEPTLCVDLVKHIKNCTNLEFCGLMTIGMIDYSFTPKNFKLLSSCRSEVSQALDISEEQCELSMGMSADFEQADSISLILHIEMGSTNVRVGSTIFGAREYPKKQTQ
;
A
#
# COMPACT_ATOMS: atom_id res chain seq x y z
N MET A 1 -4.79 0.94 -25.45
CA MET A 1 -5.09 1.26 -24.04
C MET A 1 -4.14 0.43 -23.18
N PRO A 2 -3.07 0.96 -22.57
CA PRO A 2 -2.15 0.13 -21.82
C PRO A 2 -2.73 -0.16 -20.42
N THR A 3 -3.35 -1.32 -20.25
CA THR A 3 -3.79 -1.84 -18.94
C THR A 3 -2.65 -2.63 -18.31
N SER A 4 -1.98 -2.10 -17.28
CA SER A 4 -0.93 -2.80 -16.53
C SER A 4 -1.52 -3.74 -15.47
N TRP A 5 -1.87 -4.97 -15.85
CA TRP A 5 -2.40 -6.05 -14.99
C TRP A 5 -1.33 -6.71 -14.09
N THR A 6 -0.54 -5.95 -13.35
CA THR A 6 0.56 -6.51 -12.53
C THR A 6 0.35 -6.39 -11.02
N LYS A 7 -0.82 -5.91 -10.60
CA LYS A 7 -1.16 -5.67 -9.20
C LYS A 7 -2.50 -6.34 -8.91
N PHE A 8 -2.56 -7.03 -7.78
CA PHE A 8 -3.71 -7.78 -7.32
C PHE A 8 -4.13 -7.24 -5.96
N GLY A 9 -5.42 -7.37 -5.65
CA GLY A 9 -5.98 -6.89 -4.40
C GLY A 9 -7.43 -7.31 -4.27
N VAL A 10 -8.03 -6.93 -3.14
CA VAL A 10 -9.46 -7.07 -2.89
C VAL A 10 -10.15 -5.75 -3.23
N GLU A 11 -11.38 -5.82 -3.74
CA GLU A 11 -12.21 -4.63 -3.91
C GLU A 11 -12.48 -3.98 -2.53
N PRO A 12 -12.44 -2.65 -2.41
CA PRO A 12 -12.66 -1.95 -1.13
C PRO A 12 -13.94 -2.40 -0.41
N THR A 13 -15.01 -2.60 -1.16
CA THR A 13 -16.33 -3.06 -0.65
C THR A 13 -16.30 -4.44 -0.01
N LEU A 14 -15.30 -5.27 -0.32
CA LEU A 14 -15.13 -6.62 0.22
C LEU A 14 -14.06 -6.66 1.33
N CYS A 15 -13.42 -5.53 1.65
CA CYS A 15 -12.33 -5.46 2.61
C CYS A 15 -12.76 -5.95 3.99
N VAL A 16 -13.87 -5.42 4.53
CA VAL A 16 -14.38 -5.78 5.86
C VAL A 16 -14.68 -7.27 5.97
N ASP A 17 -15.35 -7.85 4.97
CA ASP A 17 -15.72 -9.26 4.97
C ASP A 17 -14.49 -10.17 4.92
N LEU A 18 -13.48 -9.79 4.12
CA LEU A 18 -12.20 -10.49 4.08
C LEU A 18 -11.49 -10.46 5.44
N VAL A 19 -11.42 -9.29 6.09
CA VAL A 19 -10.77 -9.18 7.41
C VAL A 19 -11.52 -10.00 8.46
N LYS A 20 -12.85 -9.98 8.46
CA LYS A 20 -13.66 -10.83 9.35
C LYS A 20 -13.36 -12.31 9.12
N HIS A 21 -13.20 -12.73 7.87
CA HIS A 21 -12.80 -14.10 7.55
C HIS A 21 -11.41 -14.43 8.13
N ILE A 22 -10.42 -13.55 7.92
CA ILE A 22 -9.05 -13.72 8.43
C ILE A 22 -9.03 -13.81 9.97
N LYS A 23 -9.83 -13.01 10.68
CA LYS A 23 -9.94 -13.06 12.15
C LYS A 23 -10.45 -14.41 12.68
N ASN A 24 -11.16 -15.20 11.86
CA ASN A 24 -11.58 -16.55 12.23
C ASN A 24 -10.50 -17.62 11.97
N CYS A 25 -9.38 -17.26 11.34
CA CYS A 25 -8.26 -18.15 11.08
C CYS A 25 -7.29 -18.15 12.27
N THR A 26 -7.23 -19.24 13.04
CA THR A 26 -6.45 -19.31 14.30
C THR A 26 -4.94 -19.17 14.14
N ASN A 27 -4.41 -19.37 12.93
CA ASN A 27 -2.99 -19.30 12.63
C ASN A 27 -2.60 -17.99 11.93
N LEU A 28 -3.53 -17.06 11.78
CA LEU A 28 -3.29 -15.76 11.15
C LEU A 28 -3.57 -14.65 12.15
N GLU A 29 -2.69 -13.65 12.14
CA GLU A 29 -2.90 -12.39 12.84
C GLU A 29 -3.16 -11.31 11.80
N PHE A 30 -4.33 -10.67 11.90
CA PHE A 30 -4.61 -9.49 11.10
C PHE A 30 -3.88 -8.28 11.71
N CYS A 31 -2.92 -7.72 10.98
CA CYS A 31 -2.11 -6.57 11.44
C CYS A 31 -2.50 -5.25 10.75
N GLY A 32 -3.07 -5.28 9.55
CA GLY A 32 -3.37 -4.06 8.81
C GLY A 32 -3.70 -4.26 7.34
N LEU A 33 -3.75 -3.13 6.62
CA LEU A 33 -4.07 -3.04 5.20
C LEU A 33 -2.87 -2.54 4.39
N MET A 34 -2.85 -2.87 3.11
CA MET A 34 -1.74 -2.55 2.21
C MET A 34 -2.28 -2.10 0.86
N THR A 35 -1.66 -1.08 0.27
CA THR A 35 -1.89 -0.71 -1.13
C THR A 35 -0.60 -0.34 -1.84
N ILE A 36 -0.65 -0.41 -3.17
CA ILE A 36 0.37 0.08 -4.08
C ILE A 36 -0.28 1.19 -4.91
N GLY A 37 0.30 2.38 -4.90
CA GLY A 37 -0.20 3.53 -5.66
C GLY A 37 -0.27 3.24 -7.17
N MET A 38 -1.21 3.89 -7.86
CA MET A 38 -1.23 3.85 -9.33
C MET A 38 -0.10 4.71 -9.88
N ILE A 39 0.44 4.32 -11.03
CA ILE A 39 1.55 4.99 -11.71
C ILE A 39 1.11 6.35 -12.31
N ASP A 40 -0.19 6.67 -12.37
CA ASP A 40 -0.63 8.01 -12.80
C ASP A 40 -0.57 9.00 -11.64
N TYR A 41 0.61 9.61 -11.48
CA TYR A 41 0.98 10.57 -10.44
C TYR A 41 0.10 11.84 -10.34
N SER A 42 -1.02 11.93 -11.07
CA SER A 42 -2.00 13.01 -10.97
C SER A 42 -3.10 12.76 -9.93
N PHE A 43 -3.32 11.51 -9.47
CA PHE A 43 -4.42 11.14 -8.56
C PHE A 43 -4.00 10.43 -7.27
N THR A 44 -2.70 10.45 -6.93
CA THR A 44 -2.07 9.76 -5.79
C THR A 44 -2.77 9.92 -4.42
N PRO A 45 -3.44 11.05 -4.07
CA PRO A 45 -4.19 11.13 -2.82
C PRO A 45 -5.38 10.17 -2.72
N LYS A 46 -6.00 9.77 -3.84
CA LYS A 46 -7.27 9.02 -3.81
C LYS A 46 -7.09 7.59 -3.30
N ASN A 47 -6.06 6.89 -3.73
CA ASN A 47 -5.83 5.49 -3.34
C ASN A 47 -5.48 5.37 -1.85
N PHE A 48 -4.66 6.29 -1.35
CA PHE A 48 -4.27 6.31 0.06
C PHE A 48 -5.43 6.75 0.97
N LYS A 49 -6.21 7.76 0.56
CA LYS A 49 -7.45 8.11 1.27
C LYS A 49 -8.43 6.93 1.31
N LEU A 50 -8.58 6.22 0.20
CA LEU A 50 -9.45 5.04 0.14
C LEU A 50 -8.95 3.93 1.07
N LEU A 51 -7.64 3.69 1.13
CA LEU A 51 -7.07 2.74 2.09
C LEU A 51 -7.34 3.15 3.54
N SER A 52 -7.18 4.44 3.87
CA SER A 52 -7.49 4.96 5.21
C SER A 52 -8.98 4.84 5.54
N SER A 53 -9.88 5.09 4.58
CA SER A 53 -11.32 4.83 4.77
C SER A 53 -11.62 3.36 5.02
N CYS A 54 -10.99 2.45 4.27
CA CYS A 54 -11.11 1.01 4.51
C CYS A 54 -10.64 0.63 5.92
N ARG A 55 -9.58 1.27 6.45
CA ARG A 55 -9.14 1.07 7.83
C ARG A 55 -10.23 1.48 8.80
N SER A 56 -10.80 2.68 8.66
CA SER A 56 -11.87 3.17 9.54
C SER A 56 -13.08 2.21 9.53
N GLU A 57 -13.47 1.72 8.34
CA GLU A 57 -14.56 0.74 8.21
C GLU A 57 -14.25 -0.60 8.90
N VAL A 58 -13.03 -1.11 8.74
CA VAL A 58 -12.57 -2.33 9.42
C VAL A 58 -12.52 -2.15 10.93
N SER A 59 -11.97 -1.02 11.41
CA SER A 59 -11.89 -0.69 12.82
C SER A 59 -13.27 -0.61 13.46
N GLN A 60 -14.22 0.06 12.79
CA GLN A 60 -15.62 0.12 13.24
C GLN A 60 -16.29 -1.25 13.23
N ALA A 61 -16.11 -2.05 12.18
CA ALA A 61 -16.78 -3.33 12.03
C ALA A 61 -16.26 -4.42 12.99
N LEU A 62 -15.05 -4.26 13.52
CA LEU A 62 -14.41 -5.19 14.45
C LEU A 62 -14.35 -4.65 15.89
N ASP A 63 -14.80 -3.42 16.12
CA ASP A 63 -14.70 -2.73 17.41
C ASP A 63 -13.25 -2.66 17.93
N ILE A 64 -12.32 -2.28 17.04
CA ILE A 64 -10.89 -2.11 17.36
C ILE A 64 -10.44 -0.67 17.08
N SER A 65 -9.37 -0.25 17.75
CA SER A 65 -8.75 1.05 17.50
C SER A 65 -8.11 1.10 16.10
N GLU A 66 -8.08 2.27 15.46
CA GLU A 66 -7.38 2.44 14.18
C GLU A 66 -5.87 2.18 14.31
N GLU A 67 -5.29 2.44 15.48
CA GLU A 67 -3.88 2.20 15.80
C GLU A 67 -3.52 0.70 15.78
N GLN A 68 -4.52 -0.18 15.90
CA GLN A 68 -4.33 -1.64 15.81
C GLN A 68 -4.41 -2.15 14.36
N CYS A 69 -4.64 -1.27 13.39
CA CYS A 69 -4.74 -1.59 11.97
C CYS A 69 -3.70 -0.77 11.20
N GLU A 70 -2.56 -1.38 10.94
CA GLU A 70 -1.45 -0.75 10.22
C GLU A 70 -1.83 -0.37 8.78
N LEU A 71 -1.19 0.67 8.25
CA LEU A 71 -1.30 1.07 6.86
C LEU A 71 0.06 0.94 6.18
N SER A 72 0.21 -0.09 5.36
CA SER A 72 1.40 -0.29 4.53
C SER A 72 1.20 0.36 3.16
N MET A 73 1.63 1.62 3.05
CA MET A 73 1.51 2.42 1.83
C MET A 73 2.68 3.39 1.67
N GLY A 74 3.06 3.66 0.42
CA GLY A 74 4.20 4.50 0.06
C GLY A 74 5.45 3.68 -0.31
N MET A 75 5.97 3.98 -1.50
CA MET A 75 7.17 3.39 -2.08
C MET A 75 8.13 4.48 -2.53
N SER A 76 9.41 4.16 -2.63
CA SER A 76 10.46 5.08 -3.10
C SER A 76 10.18 5.73 -4.46
N ALA A 77 9.38 5.08 -5.31
CA ALA A 77 9.05 5.57 -6.65
C ALA A 77 7.66 6.21 -6.73
N ASP A 78 6.89 6.32 -5.64
CA ASP A 78 5.49 6.79 -5.68
C ASP A 78 5.36 8.29 -5.94
N PHE A 79 6.46 9.06 -6.01
CA PHE A 79 6.46 10.44 -6.49
C PHE A 79 7.70 10.72 -7.36
N GLU A 80 7.51 11.24 -8.57
CA GLU A 80 8.61 11.74 -9.44
C GLU A 80 9.36 12.95 -8.83
N GLN A 81 8.77 13.60 -7.82
CA GLN A 81 9.36 14.75 -7.13
C GLN A 81 9.89 14.35 -5.75
N ALA A 82 11.22 14.24 -5.70
CA ALA A 82 12.09 14.27 -4.53
C ALA A 82 11.84 13.21 -3.44
N ASP A 83 12.82 12.29 -3.34
CA ASP A 83 12.96 11.18 -2.39
C ASP A 83 12.66 11.49 -0.91
N SER A 84 12.59 12.76 -0.50
CA SER A 84 12.27 13.18 0.87
C SER A 84 10.86 13.75 1.07
N ILE A 85 10.27 14.44 0.07
CA ILE A 85 8.94 15.07 0.22
C ILE A 85 7.85 14.01 0.11
N SER A 86 8.06 13.03 -0.77
CA SER A 86 7.17 11.90 -0.97
C SER A 86 6.86 11.12 0.31
N LEU A 87 7.89 10.73 1.07
CA LEU A 87 7.73 9.90 2.27
C LEU A 87 6.97 10.64 3.38
N ILE A 88 7.25 11.94 3.55
CA ILE A 88 6.57 12.78 4.53
C ILE A 88 5.06 12.81 4.27
N LEU A 89 4.64 12.96 3.01
CA LEU A 89 3.23 12.95 2.65
C LEU A 89 2.53 11.62 3.01
N HIS A 90 3.18 10.48 2.82
CA HIS A 90 2.60 9.19 3.20
C HIS A 90 2.41 9.05 4.71
N ILE A 91 3.37 9.53 5.49
CA ILE A 91 3.29 9.56 6.95
C ILE A 91 2.17 10.49 7.40
N GLU A 92 2.06 11.68 6.80
CA GLU A 92 0.96 12.62 7.05
C GLU A 92 -0.42 12.04 6.70
N MET A 93 -0.48 11.16 5.69
CA MET A 93 -1.70 10.41 5.34
C MET A 93 -1.96 9.19 6.24
N GLY A 94 -1.11 8.93 7.24
CA GLY A 94 -1.29 7.90 8.25
C GLY A 94 -0.60 6.56 7.94
N SER A 95 0.36 6.53 7.01
CA SER A 95 1.17 5.32 6.77
C SER A 95 1.98 4.96 8.02
N THR A 96 1.89 3.70 8.44
CA THR A 96 2.69 3.13 9.53
C THR A 96 3.86 2.31 9.01
N ASN A 97 3.86 1.96 7.72
CA ASN A 97 4.90 1.14 7.10
C ASN A 97 5.17 1.60 5.65
N VAL A 98 6.37 2.14 5.42
CA VAL A 98 6.85 2.60 4.11
C VAL A 98 7.87 1.63 3.54
N ARG A 99 7.83 1.40 2.21
CA ARG A 99 8.66 0.40 1.53
C ARG A 99 9.69 1.07 0.63
N VAL A 100 10.94 1.12 1.10
CA VAL A 100 12.03 1.84 0.41
C VAL A 100 13.06 0.84 -0.11
N GLY A 101 13.28 0.83 -1.43
CA GLY A 101 14.20 -0.10 -2.10
C GLY A 101 15.36 0.63 -2.78
N SER A 102 15.17 1.05 -4.03
CA SER A 102 16.24 1.62 -4.85
C SER A 102 16.85 2.92 -4.30
N THR A 103 16.12 3.70 -3.51
CA THR A 103 16.68 4.87 -2.81
C THR A 103 17.74 4.46 -1.77
N ILE A 104 17.62 3.29 -1.14
CA ILE A 104 18.60 2.77 -0.17
C ILE A 104 19.71 1.99 -0.87
N PHE A 105 19.35 1.09 -1.78
CA PHE A 105 20.28 0.10 -2.35
C PHE A 105 20.81 0.44 -3.76
N GLY A 106 20.33 1.53 -4.36
CA GLY A 106 20.62 1.88 -5.75
C GLY A 106 19.77 1.11 -6.77
N ALA A 107 19.98 1.42 -8.05
CA ALA A 107 19.32 0.74 -9.15
C ALA A 107 19.89 -0.68 -9.31
N ARG A 108 19.04 -1.65 -9.67
CA ARG A 108 19.49 -3.01 -9.99
C ARG A 108 20.28 -2.99 -11.31
N GLU A 109 21.50 -3.51 -11.29
CA GLU A 109 22.25 -3.79 -12.51
C GLU A 109 21.75 -5.10 -13.14
N TYR A 110 21.28 -5.03 -14.37
CA TYR A 110 20.88 -6.21 -15.13
C TYR A 110 22.02 -6.61 -16.08
N PRO A 111 22.49 -7.88 -16.06
CA PRO A 111 23.51 -8.33 -17.00
C PRO A 111 22.99 -8.16 -18.43
N LYS A 112 23.84 -7.64 -19.32
CA LYS A 112 23.50 -7.47 -20.74
C LYS A 112 23.14 -8.85 -21.31
N LYS A 113 21.93 -8.99 -21.87
CA LYS A 113 21.58 -10.19 -22.64
C LYS A 113 22.64 -10.37 -23.72
N GLN A 114 23.33 -11.52 -23.71
CA GLN A 114 24.16 -11.92 -24.83
C GLN A 114 23.19 -12.17 -26.00
N THR A 115 23.24 -11.30 -26.99
CA THR A 115 22.63 -11.55 -28.29
C THR A 115 23.38 -12.73 -28.91
N GLN A 116 22.72 -13.89 -29.01
CA GLN A 116 23.14 -14.95 -29.91
C GLN A 116 22.66 -14.61 -31.32
#